data_AF-A0A950CYE1-F1
#
_entry.id   AF-A0A950CYE1-F1
#
_cell.length_a   1.000
_cell.length_b   1.000
_cell.length_c   1.000
_cell.angle_alpha   90.00
_cell.angle_beta   90.00
_cell.angle_gamma   90.00
#
_symmetry.space_group_name_H-M   'P 1'
#
loop_
_entity.id
_entity.type
_entity.pdbx_description
1 polymer ?
#
loop_
_entity_poly.entity_id
_entity_poly.type
_entity_poly.pdbx_seq_one_letter_code
_entity_poly.pdbx_strand_id
1 'polypeptide(L)'
;MKPARTPQLALGIRFAALLLVIRFPAVAWAQDVLSGADVDSVSPAAACSLQGTVLDEAGAILAGAPVTLLNTETGVAWTTETDSSGDYCFASLPA
;
A
#
# COMPACT_ATOMS: atom_id res chain seq x y z
N MET A 1 -13.40 -65.26 -13.03
CA MET A 1 -12.39 -65.65 -14.04
C MET A 1 -12.37 -64.58 -15.12
N LYS A 2 -11.25 -63.85 -15.24
CA LYS A 2 -10.75 -63.14 -16.45
C LYS A 2 -11.52 -61.88 -16.95
N PRO A 3 -10.94 -60.67 -16.91
CA PRO A 3 -11.49 -59.50 -17.59
C PRO A 3 -10.98 -59.40 -19.04
N ALA A 4 -11.80 -58.91 -19.97
CA ALA A 4 -11.40 -58.70 -21.36
C ALA A 4 -12.09 -57.49 -22.01
N ARG A 5 -11.25 -56.49 -22.38
CA ARG A 5 -11.19 -55.73 -23.65
C ARG A 5 -12.38 -54.76 -23.91
N THR A 6 -12.24 -53.54 -24.43
CA THR A 6 -11.23 -52.92 -25.31
C THR A 6 -11.51 -51.39 -25.42
N PRO A 7 -10.59 -50.59 -26.00
CA PRO A 7 -10.44 -49.13 -25.84
C PRO A 7 -10.82 -48.29 -27.08
N GLN A 8 -10.94 -46.95 -26.94
CA GLN A 8 -10.81 -45.94 -28.01
C GLN A 8 -10.62 -44.52 -27.42
N LEU A 9 -9.96 -43.52 -28.03
CA LEU A 9 -8.83 -43.39 -28.95
C LEU A 9 -8.57 -41.86 -29.09
N ALA A 10 -7.31 -41.42 -28.99
CA ALA A 10 -6.74 -40.12 -29.43
C ALA A 10 -7.30 -38.82 -28.78
N LEU A 11 -6.53 -37.75 -28.53
CA LEU A 11 -5.62 -37.07 -29.45
C LEU A 11 -4.83 -35.99 -28.68
N GLY A 12 -3.50 -36.03 -28.69
CA GLY A 12 -2.67 -34.95 -28.13
C GLY A 12 -1.28 -35.34 -27.63
N ILE A 13 -0.48 -36.02 -28.46
CA ILE A 13 0.96 -35.76 -28.71
C ILE A 13 1.76 -35.32 -27.46
N ARG A 14 2.48 -36.14 -26.67
CA ARG A 14 3.55 -37.09 -27.01
C ARG A 14 4.63 -36.56 -27.97
N PHE A 15 5.34 -35.51 -27.55
CA PHE A 15 6.78 -35.31 -27.79
C PHE A 15 7.35 -34.95 -26.42
N ALA A 16 8.36 -35.57 -25.84
CA ALA A 16 9.27 -36.59 -26.30
C ALA A 16 9.61 -37.42 -25.05
N ALA A 17 9.86 -38.70 -25.28
CA ALA A 17 10.74 -39.60 -24.51
C ALA A 17 10.76 -39.48 -22.97
N LEU A 18 10.65 -40.52 -22.16
CA LEU A 18 10.73 -41.97 -22.31
C LEU A 18 10.98 -42.41 -20.84
N LEU A 19 10.17 -43.34 -20.32
CA LEU A 19 10.41 -44.15 -19.11
C LEU A 19 10.60 -43.39 -17.77
N LEU A 20 9.63 -43.50 -16.85
CA LEU A 20 9.58 -44.52 -15.79
C LEU A 20 10.76 -44.39 -14.81
N VAL A 21 10.41 -44.50 -13.52
CA VAL A 21 11.23 -44.99 -12.40
C VAL A 21 11.56 -43.92 -11.34
N ILE A 22 10.77 -44.00 -10.26
CA ILE A 22 11.23 -44.08 -8.86
C ILE A 22 12.26 -43.04 -8.38
N ARG A 23 11.78 -42.20 -7.45
CA ARG A 23 12.47 -41.74 -6.22
C ARG A 23 14.01 -41.84 -6.21
N PHE A 24 14.66 -40.68 -6.33
CA PHE A 24 15.92 -40.41 -5.65
C PHE A 24 15.66 -39.53 -4.41
N PRO A 25 15.89 -40.01 -3.17
CA PRO A 25 16.01 -39.17 -2.00
C PRO A 25 17.49 -38.80 -1.83
N ALA A 26 17.97 -37.82 -2.58
CA ALA A 26 19.24 -37.15 -2.30
C ALA A 26 19.40 -36.06 -3.35
N VAL A 27 19.22 -34.81 -2.94
CA VAL A 27 20.16 -33.69 -3.17
C VAL A 27 19.53 -32.52 -2.41
N ALA A 28 20.16 -32.17 -1.30
CA ALA A 28 19.90 -30.95 -0.57
C ALA A 28 20.36 -29.76 -1.42
N TRP A 29 19.44 -29.04 -2.07
CA TRP A 29 19.54 -27.61 -2.40
C TRP A 29 18.11 -27.12 -2.68
N ALA A 30 17.28 -26.96 -1.64
CA ALA A 30 16.15 -26.04 -1.76
C ALA A 30 16.77 -24.66 -1.69
N GLN A 31 16.94 -24.08 -2.87
CA GLN A 31 17.63 -22.83 -3.14
C GLN A 31 16.81 -21.69 -2.56
N ASP A 32 17.53 -20.73 -1.99
CA ASP A 32 17.12 -19.50 -1.33
C ASP A 32 15.63 -19.17 -1.38
N VAL A 33 15.07 -18.96 -0.19
CA VAL A 33 13.97 -18.00 -0.05
C VAL A 33 14.45 -16.75 -0.77
N LEU A 34 13.82 -16.43 -1.91
CA LEU A 34 14.03 -15.17 -2.60
C LEU A 34 13.58 -14.06 -1.63
N SER A 35 14.50 -13.65 -0.77
CA SER A 35 14.43 -12.46 0.06
C SER A 35 14.63 -11.28 -0.88
N GLY A 36 13.61 -11.00 -1.68
CA GLY A 36 13.54 -9.88 -2.61
C GLY A 36 12.21 -9.14 -2.49
N ALA A 37 11.51 -9.29 -1.36
CA ALA A 37 10.58 -8.27 -0.94
C ALA A 37 11.39 -7.29 -0.11
N ASP A 38 12.19 -6.46 -0.80
CA ASP A 38 12.42 -5.11 -0.32
C ASP A 38 11.01 -4.49 -0.28
N VAL A 39 10.28 -4.74 0.81
CA VAL A 39 9.23 -3.83 1.17
C VAL A 39 10.01 -2.58 1.52
N ASP A 40 10.19 -1.71 0.53
CA ASP A 40 10.50 -0.30 0.75
C ASP A 40 9.60 0.06 1.91
N SER A 41 10.21 0.19 3.07
CA SER A 41 9.51 0.52 4.28
C SER A 41 9.06 1.92 4.00
N VAL A 42 7.84 2.07 3.48
CA VAL A 42 7.22 3.36 3.29
C VAL A 42 7.07 3.87 4.71
N SER A 43 8.07 4.64 5.15
CA SER A 43 8.02 5.39 6.38
C SER A 43 6.69 6.12 6.34
N PRO A 44 5.76 5.89 7.28
CA PRO A 44 4.52 6.62 7.28
C PRO A 44 4.90 8.10 7.29
N ALA A 45 4.47 8.84 6.27
CA ALA A 45 4.69 10.27 6.22
C ALA A 45 4.25 10.83 7.57
N ALA A 46 5.17 11.48 8.29
CA ALA A 46 4.86 12.03 9.59
C ALA A 46 3.73 13.05 9.39
N ALA A 47 2.54 12.70 9.83
CA ALA A 47 1.36 13.53 9.72
C ALA A 47 1.42 14.57 10.83
N CYS A 48 1.72 15.82 10.50
CA CYS A 48 1.69 16.92 11.45
C CYS A 48 0.27 17.51 11.52
N SER A 49 -0.08 18.14 12.66
CA SER A 49 -1.32 18.91 12.79
C SER A 49 -1.01 20.32 13.27
N LEU A 50 -1.72 21.31 12.71
CA LEU A 50 -1.62 22.71 13.08
C LEU A 50 -3.01 23.21 13.47
N GLN A 51 -3.14 23.78 14.65
CA GLN A 51 -4.40 24.32 15.16
C GLN A 51 -4.18 25.61 15.92
N GLY A 52 -5.20 26.46 15.96
CA GLY A 52 -5.18 27.72 16.71
C GLY A 52 -6.52 28.43 16.67
N THR A 53 -6.56 29.63 17.25
CA THR A 53 -7.75 30.46 17.33
C THR A 53 -7.47 31.82 16.70
N VAL A 54 -8.43 32.37 15.96
CA VAL A 54 -8.33 33.72 15.36
C VAL A 54 -9.15 34.71 16.17
N LEU A 55 -8.49 35.81 16.54
CA LEU A 55 -9.07 36.93 17.28
C LEU A 55 -8.91 38.23 16.48
N ASP A 56 -9.79 39.20 16.72
CA ASP A 56 -9.64 40.57 16.21
C ASP A 56 -8.70 41.44 17.08
N GLU A 57 -8.50 42.70 16.68
CA GLU A 57 -7.65 43.66 17.41
C GLU A 57 -8.15 43.99 18.83
N ALA A 58 -9.45 43.80 19.09
CA ALA A 58 -10.06 43.98 20.40
C ALA A 58 -10.02 42.69 21.25
N GLY A 59 -9.52 41.57 20.69
CA GLY A 59 -9.47 40.27 21.34
C GLY A 59 -10.77 39.47 21.25
N ALA A 60 -11.71 39.84 20.37
CA ALA A 60 -12.94 39.09 20.14
C ALA A 60 -12.73 37.93 19.16
N ILE A 61 -13.50 36.86 19.34
CA ILE A 61 -13.48 35.66 18.48
C ILE A 61 -13.93 36.01 17.07
N LEU A 62 -13.16 35.57 16.07
CA LEU A 62 -13.49 35.76 14.66
C LEU A 62 -13.88 34.43 14.01
N ALA A 63 -15.19 34.20 13.85
CA ALA A 63 -15.75 33.03 13.17
C ALA A 63 -15.84 33.24 11.64
N GLY A 64 -15.66 32.16 10.87
CA GLY A 64 -15.71 32.19 9.40
C GLY A 64 -14.53 32.93 8.76
N ALA A 65 -13.43 33.13 9.49
CA ALA A 65 -12.23 33.77 8.99
C ALA A 65 -11.47 32.79 8.07
N PRO A 66 -11.13 33.18 6.83
CA PRO A 66 -10.33 32.33 5.95
C PRO A 66 -8.88 32.26 6.45
N VAL A 67 -8.40 31.05 6.71
CA VAL A 67 -7.03 30.76 7.13
C VAL A 67 -6.34 30.00 6.01
N THR A 68 -5.19 30.53 5.55
CA THR A 68 -4.37 29.89 4.53
C THR A 68 -3.02 29.49 5.11
N LEU A 69 -2.69 28.21 5.00
CA LEU A 69 -1.39 27.67 5.35
C LEU A 69 -0.59 27.41 4.06
N LEU A 70 0.58 28.03 3.93
CA LEU A 70 1.48 27.85 2.79
C LEU A 70 2.75 27.13 3.25
N ASN A 71 3.05 25.99 2.65
CA ASN A 71 4.39 25.42 2.74
C ASN A 71 5.31 26.22 1.81
N THR A 72 6.23 26.99 2.38
CA THR A 72 7.12 27.89 1.61
C THR A 72 8.20 27.15 0.82
N GLU A 73 8.45 25.88 1.10
CA GLU A 73 9.41 25.05 0.39
C GLU A 73 8.78 24.41 -0.85
N THR A 74 7.58 23.84 -0.70
CA THR A 74 6.89 23.12 -1.79
C THR A 74 5.91 23.99 -2.58
N GLY A 75 5.49 25.13 -2.02
CA GLY A 75 4.46 26.00 -2.59
C GLY A 75 3.03 25.47 -2.43
N VAL A 76 2.83 24.35 -1.73
CA VAL A 76 1.50 23.79 -1.49
C VAL A 76 0.76 24.65 -0.46
N ALA A 77 -0.48 25.01 -0.78
CA ALA A 77 -1.35 25.78 0.10
C ALA A 77 -2.57 24.96 0.54
N TRP A 78 -2.93 25.10 1.81
CA TRP A 78 -4.18 24.57 2.38
C TRP A 78 -5.01 25.73 2.91
N THR A 79 -6.32 25.66 2.71
CA THR A 79 -7.26 26.67 3.19
C THR A 79 -8.30 26.03 4.09
N THR A 80 -8.62 26.71 5.18
CA THR A 80 -9.74 26.35 6.06
C THR A 80 -10.42 27.64 6.55
N GLU A 81 -11.56 27.50 7.20
CA GLU A 81 -12.25 28.61 7.86
C GLU A 81 -12.30 28.35 9.36
N THR A 82 -12.27 29.42 10.15
CA THR A 82 -12.48 29.30 11.59
C THR A 82 -13.92 28.94 11.92
N ASP A 83 -14.11 28.14 12.96
CA ASP A 83 -15.44 27.76 13.44
C ASP A 83 -16.11 28.86 14.29
N SER A 84 -17.25 28.55 14.91
CA SER A 84 -17.99 29.49 15.77
C SER A 84 -17.22 29.93 17.03
N SER A 85 -16.21 29.18 17.44
CA SER A 85 -15.31 29.50 18.55
C SER A 85 -14.04 30.23 18.08
N GLY A 86 -13.91 30.45 16.76
CA GLY A 86 -12.73 31.05 16.14
C GLY A 86 -11.60 30.06 15.92
N ASP A 87 -11.83 28.77 16.17
CA ASP A 87 -10.80 27.74 16.08
C ASP A 87 -10.64 27.25 14.65
N TYR A 88 -9.40 26.98 14.25
CA TYR A 88 -9.06 26.32 12.99
C TYR A 88 -8.15 25.12 13.24
N CYS A 89 -8.22 24.13 12.35
CA CYS A 89 -7.35 22.96 12.39
C CYS A 89 -7.00 22.48 10.97
N PHE A 90 -5.70 22.30 10.72
CA PHE A 90 -5.16 21.57 9.59
C PHE A 90 -4.63 20.23 10.10
N ALA A 91 -5.37 19.16 9.86
CA ALA A 91 -4.97 17.82 10.24
C ALA A 91 -4.20 17.14 9.10
N SER A 92 -3.24 16.29 9.45
CA SER A 92 -2.54 15.41 8.51
C SER A 92 -1.76 16.14 7.42
N LEU A 93 -1.01 17.17 7.81
CA LEU A 93 -0.07 17.84 6.92
C LEU A 93 1.11 16.91 6.62
N PRO A 94 1.53 16.79 5.35
CA PRO A 94 2.74 16.06 5.01
C PRO A 94 3.97 16.76 5.60
N ALA A 95 4.92 15.97 6.09
CA ALA A 95 6.23 16.43 6.55
C ALA A 95 7.18 16.75 5.38
#